data_AF-A0A1Y3BGI5-F1
#
_entry.id   AF-A0A1Y3BGI5-F1
#
_cell.length_a   1.000
_cell.length_b   1.000
_cell.length_c   1.000
_cell.angle_alpha   90.00
_cell.angle_beta   90.00
_cell.angle_gamma   90.00
#
_symmetry.space_group_name_H-M   'P 1'
#
loop_
_entity.id
_entity.type
_entity.pdbx_description
1 polymer ?
#
loop_
_entity_poly.entity_id
_entity_poly.type
_entity_poly.pdbx_seq_one_letter_code
_entity_poly.pdbx_strand_id
1 'polypeptide(L)'
;FHISNVNGDKTKIRISISLKFYKELQQYGADDLLKREYGDFLMKPPEDGYNVTLLYDLKNLPEDKELLIQKASLLKRNCFASVFEKYFEFQEQNDVQGSKRAVIHYRDDETMYVEAQVDRVTVIFSTIFKDEDDIVLGK
;
A
#
# COMPACT_ATOMS: atom_id res chain seq x y z
N PHE A 1 -2.03 6.18 10.89
CA PHE A 1 -3.37 6.44 10.35
C PHE A 1 -3.98 7.62 11.06
N HIS A 2 -4.93 8.30 10.42
CA HIS A 2 -5.75 9.34 11.02
C HIS A 2 -7.18 9.20 10.53
N ILE A 3 -8.14 9.20 11.47
CA ILE A 3 -9.57 9.12 11.16
C ILE A 3 -10.21 10.39 11.71
N SER A 4 -10.89 11.14 10.85
CA SER A 4 -11.44 12.46 11.19
C SER A 4 -12.69 12.80 10.40
N ASN A 5 -13.43 13.80 10.86
CA ASN A 5 -14.51 14.41 10.10
C ASN A 5 -13.97 15.59 9.28
N VAL A 6 -14.33 15.66 8.00
CA VAL A 6 -13.89 16.75 7.11
C VAL A 6 -14.52 18.06 7.58
N ASN A 7 -13.71 19.04 7.98
CA ASN A 7 -14.17 20.35 8.45
C ASN A 7 -15.25 20.30 9.55
N GLY A 8 -15.23 19.26 10.39
CA GLY A 8 -16.23 19.05 11.45
C GLY A 8 -17.58 18.50 10.97
N ASP A 9 -17.73 18.18 9.69
CA ASP A 9 -18.93 17.54 9.14
C ASP A 9 -19.03 16.08 9.63
N LYS A 10 -19.86 15.85 10.64
CA LYS A 10 -20.11 14.53 11.24
C LYS A 10 -20.66 13.50 10.25
N THR A 11 -21.13 13.93 9.09
CA THR A 11 -21.67 13.05 8.05
C THR A 11 -20.62 12.55 7.07
N LYS A 12 -19.38 13.04 7.17
CA LYS A 12 -18.26 12.61 6.34
C LYS A 12 -17.13 12.08 7.20
N ILE A 13 -16.72 10.84 6.95
CA ILE A 13 -15.58 10.21 7.62
C ILE A 13 -14.43 10.13 6.63
N ARG A 14 -13.28 10.68 7.03
CA ARG A 14 -12.03 10.59 6.32
C ARG A 14 -11.10 9.60 7.01
N ILE A 15 -10.47 8.71 6.25
CA ILE A 15 -9.44 7.77 6.71
C ILE A 15 -8.17 8.04 5.92
N SER A 16 -7.13 8.54 6.59
CA SER A 16 -5.86 8.89 5.97
C SER A 16 -4.72 8.01 6.47
N ILE A 17 -3.80 7.67 5.57
CA ILE A 17 -2.59 6.90 5.86
C ILE A 17 -1.36 7.67 5.38
N SER A 18 -0.34 7.70 6.24
CA SER A 18 0.97 8.25 5.95
C SER A 18 1.99 7.12 6.07
N LEU A 19 2.77 6.91 5.01
CA LEU A 19 3.80 5.90 4.84
C LEU A 19 5.05 6.61 4.33
N LYS A 20 6.16 6.52 5.08
CA LYS A 20 7.43 7.19 4.73
C LYS A 20 7.92 6.82 3.32
N PHE A 21 7.68 5.59 2.91
CA PHE A 21 8.09 4.98 1.64
C PHE A 21 7.02 5.02 0.54
N TYR A 22 5.91 5.78 0.72
CA TYR A 22 4.85 5.81 -0.29
C TYR A 22 5.35 6.25 -1.68
N LYS A 23 6.32 7.18 -1.72
CA LYS A 23 6.94 7.63 -2.98
C LYS A 23 7.66 6.51 -3.73
N GLU A 24 8.16 5.50 -3.03
CA GLU A 24 8.78 4.33 -3.64
C GLU A 24 7.69 3.44 -4.24
N LEU A 25 6.59 3.20 -3.51
CA LEU A 25 5.45 2.44 -4.00
C LEU A 25 4.78 3.10 -5.22
N GLN A 26 4.71 4.44 -5.27
CA GLN A 26 4.17 5.18 -6.42
C GLN A 26 4.93 4.89 -7.72
N GLN A 27 6.24 4.63 -7.66
CA GLN A 27 7.04 4.27 -8.84
C GLN A 27 6.60 2.93 -9.44
N TYR A 28 5.91 2.10 -8.66
CA TYR A 28 5.42 0.77 -9.03
C TYR A 28 3.88 0.72 -9.08
N GLY A 29 3.22 1.83 -9.42
CA GLY A 29 1.78 1.83 -9.78
C GLY A 29 0.81 1.90 -8.60
N ALA A 30 1.23 2.35 -7.42
CA ALA A 30 0.34 2.46 -6.25
C ALA A 30 -0.91 3.30 -6.52
N ASP A 31 -0.78 4.45 -7.21
CA ASP A 31 -1.91 5.35 -7.44
C ASP A 31 -2.98 4.74 -8.36
N ASP A 32 -2.56 3.95 -9.36
CA ASP A 32 -3.47 3.29 -10.31
C ASP A 32 -4.21 2.13 -9.64
N LEU A 33 -3.49 1.32 -8.85
CA LEU A 33 -4.10 0.26 -8.06
C LEU A 33 -5.10 0.83 -7.06
N LEU A 34 -4.74 1.87 -6.31
CA LEU A 34 -5.64 2.47 -5.33
C LEU A 34 -6.88 3.09 -6.00
N LYS A 35 -6.73 3.69 -7.18
CA LYS A 35 -7.87 4.16 -7.97
C LYS A 35 -8.79 3.01 -8.38
N ARG A 36 -8.23 1.87 -8.78
CA ARG A 36 -8.99 0.64 -9.13
C ARG A 36 -9.75 0.07 -7.92
N GLU A 37 -9.09 0.00 -6.76
CA GLU A 37 -9.66 -0.64 -5.56
C GLU A 37 -10.72 0.22 -4.84
N TYR A 38 -10.49 1.54 -4.80
CA TYR A 38 -11.28 2.48 -3.98
C TYR A 38 -12.18 3.40 -4.79
N GLY A 39 -11.95 3.57 -6.10
CA GLY A 39 -12.80 4.35 -6.99
C GLY A 39 -13.10 5.75 -6.43
N ASP A 40 -14.39 6.07 -6.34
CA ASP A 40 -14.89 7.37 -5.87
C ASP A 40 -14.63 7.64 -4.38
N PHE A 41 -14.32 6.61 -3.59
CA PHE A 41 -13.94 6.79 -2.19
C PHE A 41 -12.52 7.34 -2.04
N LEU A 42 -11.69 7.27 -3.08
CA LEU A 42 -10.32 7.81 -3.05
C LEU A 42 -10.36 9.34 -3.19
N MET A 43 -10.05 10.06 -2.12
CA MET A 43 -10.03 11.51 -2.11
C MET A 43 -8.75 12.04 -2.78
N LYS A 44 -8.91 13.01 -3.71
CA LYS A 44 -7.82 13.75 -4.34
C LYS A 44 -8.09 15.27 -4.25
N PRO A 45 -7.14 16.09 -3.73
CA PRO A 45 -5.87 15.70 -3.11
C PRO A 45 -6.08 14.95 -1.77
N PRO A 46 -5.07 14.18 -1.31
CA PRO A 46 -5.11 13.58 0.03
C PRO A 46 -5.10 14.65 1.13
N GLU A 47 -5.39 14.25 2.37
CA GLU A 47 -5.22 15.10 3.55
C GLU A 47 -3.77 15.56 3.71
N ASP A 48 -3.57 16.83 4.07
CA ASP A 48 -2.25 17.41 4.32
C ASP A 48 -1.45 16.57 5.33
N GLY A 49 -0.22 16.19 4.96
CA GLY A 49 0.65 15.32 5.76
C GLY A 49 0.43 13.82 5.57
N TYR A 50 -0.53 13.42 4.73
CA TYR A 50 -0.82 12.03 4.40
C TYR A 50 -0.61 11.74 2.91
N ASN A 51 -0.45 10.46 2.59
CA ASN A 51 -0.20 10.03 1.22
C ASN A 51 -1.49 9.61 0.50
N VAL A 52 -2.38 8.93 1.22
CA VAL A 52 -3.63 8.39 0.70
C VAL A 52 -4.74 8.69 1.69
N THR A 53 -5.89 9.07 1.15
CA THR A 53 -7.06 9.44 1.93
C THR A 53 -8.30 8.84 1.29
N LEU A 54 -9.08 8.11 2.09
CA LEU A 54 -10.42 7.65 1.74
C LEU A 54 -11.46 8.57 2.38
N LEU A 55 -12.53 8.88 1.64
CA LEU A 55 -13.64 9.70 2.10
C LEU A 55 -14.96 8.93 1.94
N TYR A 56 -15.68 8.79 3.04
CA TYR A 56 -16.99 8.14 3.08
C TYR A 56 -18.06 9.14 3.53
N ASP A 57 -19.09 9.31 2.70
CA ASP A 57 -20.29 10.06 3.05
C ASP A 57 -21.32 9.11 3.67
N LEU A 58 -21.61 9.28 4.95
CA LEU A 58 -22.55 8.44 5.71
C LEU A 58 -23.99 8.54 5.20
N LYS A 59 -24.32 9.59 4.43
CA LYS A 59 -25.63 9.75 3.78
C LYS A 59 -25.73 9.01 2.45
N ASN A 60 -24.59 8.60 1.87
CA ASN A 60 -24.51 7.97 0.57
C ASN A 60 -23.52 6.79 0.61
N LEU A 61 -23.91 5.75 1.35
CA LEU A 61 -23.15 4.50 1.42
C LEU A 61 -23.78 3.45 0.48
N PRO A 62 -22.96 2.56 -0.11
CA PRO A 62 -23.47 1.39 -0.82
C PRO A 62 -24.27 0.48 0.12
N GLU A 63 -25.09 -0.39 -0.47
CA GLU A 63 -25.89 -1.38 0.27
C GLU A 63 -25.00 -2.35 1.05
N ASP A 64 -23.94 -2.86 0.41
CA ASP A 64 -22.96 -3.76 1.02
C ASP A 64 -21.91 -2.98 1.83
N LYS A 65 -22.25 -2.72 3.09
CA LYS A 65 -21.36 -2.02 4.04
C LYS A 65 -20.23 -2.92 4.55
N GLU A 66 -20.42 -4.23 4.61
CA GLU A 66 -19.39 -5.16 5.09
C GLU A 66 -18.20 -5.19 4.13
N LEU A 67 -18.48 -5.31 2.82
CA LEU A 67 -17.44 -5.24 1.80
C LEU A 67 -16.72 -3.88 1.81
N LEU A 68 -17.47 -2.79 2.01
CA LEU A 68 -16.89 -1.45 2.12
C LEU A 68 -15.89 -1.35 3.28
N ILE A 69 -16.28 -1.84 4.46
CA ILE A 69 -15.46 -1.87 5.67
C ILE A 69 -14.23 -2.75 5.44
N GLN A 70 -14.41 -3.93 4.85
CA GLN A 70 -13.31 -4.84 4.52
C GLN A 70 -12.30 -4.15 3.61
N LYS A 71 -12.73 -3.54 2.50
CA LYS A 71 -11.85 -2.80 1.59
C LYS A 71 -11.11 -1.67 2.30
N ALA A 72 -11.80 -0.89 3.13
CA ALA A 72 -11.19 0.21 3.90
C ALA A 72 -10.09 -0.31 4.84
N SER A 73 -10.34 -1.44 5.52
CA SER A 73 -9.37 -2.06 6.45
C SER A 73 -8.09 -2.54 5.76
N LEU A 74 -8.17 -2.86 4.47
CA LEU A 74 -7.04 -3.31 3.65
C LEU A 74 -6.19 -2.16 3.08
N LEU A 75 -6.42 -0.91 3.47
CA LEU A 75 -5.75 0.26 2.88
C LEU A 75 -4.21 0.15 2.83
N LYS A 76 -3.57 -0.23 3.95
CA LYS A 76 -2.11 -0.43 3.96
C LYS A 76 -1.70 -1.58 3.03
N ARG A 77 -2.41 -2.71 3.06
CA ARG A 77 -2.14 -3.86 2.17
C ARG A 77 -2.24 -3.44 0.72
N ASN A 78 -3.26 -2.68 0.34
CA ASN A 78 -3.47 -2.24 -1.03
C ASN A 78 -2.41 -1.23 -1.47
N CYS A 79 -1.90 -0.36 -0.58
CA CYS A 79 -0.73 0.47 -0.90
C CYS A 79 0.49 -0.41 -1.28
N PHE A 80 0.75 -1.50 -0.55
CA PHE A 80 1.85 -2.42 -0.85
C PHE A 80 1.59 -3.32 -2.06
N ALA A 81 0.34 -3.66 -2.35
CA ALA A 81 0.00 -4.64 -3.37
C ALA A 81 0.56 -4.25 -4.76
N SER A 82 0.72 -2.96 -5.03
CA SER A 82 1.12 -2.47 -6.36
C SER A 82 2.50 -2.96 -6.78
N VAL A 83 3.47 -2.99 -5.85
CA VAL A 83 4.81 -3.50 -6.18
C VAL A 83 4.78 -5.00 -6.43
N PHE A 84 3.88 -5.76 -5.82
CA PHE A 84 3.78 -7.20 -6.10
C PHE A 84 3.08 -7.46 -7.43
N GLU A 85 1.92 -6.83 -7.67
CA GLU A 85 1.20 -6.95 -8.94
C GLU A 85 2.10 -6.59 -10.12
N LYS A 86 2.88 -5.50 -10.01
CA LYS A 86 3.77 -5.06 -11.07
C LYS A 86 4.85 -6.10 -11.43
N TYR A 87 5.43 -6.77 -10.44
CA TYR A 87 6.49 -7.76 -10.69
C TYR A 87 5.94 -9.12 -11.09
N PHE A 88 4.72 -9.46 -10.65
CA PHE A 88 4.00 -10.62 -11.18
C PHE A 88 3.67 -10.42 -12.66
N GLU A 89 3.22 -9.23 -13.06
CA GLU A 89 2.99 -8.89 -14.48
C GLU A 89 4.27 -9.00 -15.32
N PHE A 90 5.40 -8.48 -14.82
CA PHE A 90 6.69 -8.63 -15.52
C PHE A 90 7.07 -10.09 -15.75
N GLN A 91 6.85 -10.95 -14.75
CA GLN A 91 7.16 -12.37 -14.88
C GLN A 91 6.20 -13.08 -15.84
N GLU A 92 4.89 -12.83 -15.71
CA GLU A 92 3.86 -13.42 -16.58
C GLU A 92 4.06 -13.06 -18.05
N GLN A 93 4.48 -11.82 -18.34
CA GLN A 93 4.71 -11.33 -19.69
C GLN A 93 6.12 -11.66 -20.24
N ASN A 94 6.96 -12.34 -19.45
CA ASN A 94 8.38 -12.56 -19.75
C ASN A 94 9.18 -11.27 -20.00
N ASP A 95 8.73 -10.13 -19.48
CA ASP A 95 9.38 -8.81 -19.59
C ASP A 95 10.40 -8.58 -18.47
N VAL A 96 11.28 -9.58 -18.27
CA VAL A 96 12.22 -9.59 -17.14
C VAL A 96 13.51 -8.83 -17.45
N GLN A 97 13.92 -8.77 -18.73
CA GLN A 97 15.18 -8.18 -19.16
C GLN A 97 15.23 -6.64 -19.00
N GLY A 98 14.08 -5.97 -18.94
CA GLY A 98 13.98 -4.52 -18.70
C GLY A 98 13.62 -4.15 -17.26
N SER A 99 13.24 -5.11 -16.42
CA SER A 99 12.74 -4.82 -15.07
C SER A 99 13.88 -4.53 -14.10
N LYS A 100 13.97 -3.29 -13.60
CA LYS A 100 14.87 -2.96 -12.49
C LYS A 100 14.28 -3.52 -11.20
N ARG A 101 15.08 -4.13 -10.34
CA ARG A 101 14.66 -4.57 -8.99
C ARG A 101 14.03 -3.42 -8.18
N ALA A 102 12.92 -3.70 -7.51
CA ALA A 102 12.30 -2.75 -6.59
C ALA A 102 13.05 -2.72 -5.27
N VAL A 103 13.16 -1.53 -4.69
CA VAL A 103 13.77 -1.31 -3.38
C VAL A 103 12.81 -0.48 -2.56
N ILE A 104 12.23 -1.09 -1.53
CA ILE A 104 11.22 -0.45 -0.67
C ILE A 104 11.73 -0.41 0.77
N HIS A 105 11.99 0.79 1.30
CA HIS A 105 12.41 1.02 2.68
C HIS A 105 11.19 1.04 3.61
N TYR A 106 10.58 -0.14 3.82
CA TYR A 106 9.32 -0.25 4.55
C TYR A 106 9.42 0.10 6.04
N ARG A 107 10.64 0.16 6.58
CA ARG A 107 11.00 0.71 7.89
C ARG A 107 12.29 1.53 7.75
N ASP A 108 12.63 2.29 8.78
CA ASP A 108 13.79 3.21 8.75
C ASP A 108 15.12 2.46 8.56
N ASP A 109 15.19 1.22 9.05
CA ASP A 109 16.36 0.36 9.11
C ASP A 109 16.16 -0.99 8.41
N GLU A 110 15.06 -1.17 7.67
CA GLU A 110 14.76 -2.43 6.95
C GLU A 110 14.33 -2.17 5.51
N THR A 111 14.70 -3.09 4.61
CA THR A 111 14.47 -2.95 3.16
C THR A 111 13.86 -4.22 2.59
N MET A 112 12.85 -4.06 1.73
CA MET A 112 12.28 -5.14 0.92
C MET A 112 12.74 -4.97 -0.53
N TYR A 113 13.19 -6.06 -1.13
CA TYR A 113 13.57 -6.13 -2.53
C TYR A 113 12.61 -7.04 -3.29
N VAL A 114 12.15 -6.62 -4.48
CA VAL A 114 11.31 -7.43 -5.36
C VAL A 114 11.94 -7.49 -6.74
N GLU A 115 12.11 -8.68 -7.28
CA GLU A 115 12.75 -8.92 -8.56
C GLU A 115 12.01 -10.01 -9.34
N ALA A 116 11.75 -9.77 -10.62
CA ALA A 116 11.14 -10.73 -11.52
C ALA A 116 12.25 -11.43 -12.34
N GLN A 117 12.17 -12.74 -12.42
CA GLN A 117 13.06 -13.61 -13.20
C GLN A 117 12.21 -14.46 -14.13
N VAL A 118 12.82 -15.12 -15.12
CA VAL A 118 12.09 -15.84 -16.17
C VAL A 118 11.08 -16.84 -15.59
N ASP A 119 11.47 -17.57 -14.54
CA ASP A 119 10.70 -18.68 -13.97
C ASP A 119 10.09 -18.38 -12.59
N ARG A 120 10.32 -17.18 -12.03
CA ARG A 120 9.91 -16.85 -10.65
C ARG A 120 9.89 -15.35 -10.36
N VAL A 121 9.26 -14.99 -9.26
CA VAL A 121 9.44 -13.68 -8.63
C VAL A 121 10.06 -13.90 -7.25
N THR A 122 11.15 -13.18 -6.98
CA THR A 122 11.91 -13.27 -5.74
C THR A 122 11.62 -12.04 -4.89
N VAL A 123 11.27 -12.28 -3.62
CA VAL A 123 11.06 -11.24 -2.61
C VAL A 123 12.05 -11.45 -1.47
N ILE A 124 12.89 -10.46 -1.20
CA ILE A 124 13.89 -10.52 -0.14
C ILE A 124 13.55 -9.46 0.91
N PHE A 125 13.44 -9.88 2.16
CA PHE A 125 13.28 -8.99 3.31
C PHE A 125 14.61 -8.90 4.06
N SER A 126 15.21 -7.71 4.07
CA SER A 126 16.36 -7.38 4.91
C SER A 126 15.84 -6.75 6.19
N THR A 127 15.53 -7.59 7.18
CA THR A 127 15.04 -7.17 8.49
C THR A 127 16.17 -7.08 9.51
N ILE A 128 15.97 -6.33 10.60
CA ILE A 128 16.93 -6.17 11.70
C ILE A 128 16.27 -6.61 13.00
N PHE A 129 16.91 -7.54 13.70
CA PHE A 129 16.61 -7.84 15.09
C PHE A 129 17.43 -6.91 15.97
N LYS A 130 16.76 -6.14 16.84
CA LYS A 130 17.44 -5.19 17.75
C LYS A 130 17.98 -5.87 19.00
N ASP A 131 17.33 -6.95 19.41
CA ASP A 131 17.73 -7.78 20.54
C ASP A 131 18.55 -8.98 20.05
N GLU A 132 19.64 -9.30 20.76
CA GLU A 132 20.47 -10.47 20.45
C GLU A 132 19.70 -11.78 20.69
N ASP A 133 18.80 -11.81 21.68
CA ASP A 133 17.97 -12.98 21.96
C ASP A 133 16.98 -13.23 20.81
N ASP A 134 16.44 -12.17 20.21
CA ASP A 134 15.55 -12.26 19.05
C ASP A 134 16.28 -12.81 17.80
N ILE A 135 17.59 -12.56 17.67
CA ILE A 135 18.42 -13.15 16.59
C ILE A 135 18.48 -14.67 16.74
N VAL A 136 18.60 -15.17 17.97
CA VAL A 136 18.67 -16.61 18.22
C VAL A 136 17.32 -17.27 18.00
N LEU A 137 16.23 -16.66 18.45
CA LEU A 137 14.87 -17.16 18.25
C LEU A 137 14.43 -17.11 16.77
N GLY A 138 14.92 -16.14 16.01
CA GLY A 138 14.61 -15.98 14.59
C GLY A 138 15.38 -16.89 13.64
N LYS A 139 16.46 -17.56 14.10
CA LYS A 139 17.24 -18.54 13.33
C LYS A 139 16.59 -19.91 13.31
#